data_AF-A0A5C0SJD6-F1
#
_entry.id   AF-A0A5C0SJD6-F1
#
_cell.length_a   1.000
_cell.length_b   1.000
_cell.length_c   1.000
_cell.angle_alpha   90.00
_cell.angle_beta   90.00
_cell.angle_gamma   90.00
#
_symmetry.space_group_name_H-M   'P 1'
#
loop_
_entity.id
_entity.type
_entity.pdbx_description
1 polymer ?
#
loop_
_entity_poly.entity_id
_entity_poly.type
_entity_poly.pdbx_seq_one_letter_code
_entity_poly.pdbx_strand_id
1 'polypeptide(L)'
;MNDGRFLAFLFMFFFAGYIVYLNEFYSTTETLFMATVAVVLVYLIPVALVKIIQGKGYTLVSGIFVATIWEFSMAALARVLAFPAWESFLLAGVGGALTTAFLAFVRQGKEKRNENAVEAQT
;
A
#
# COMPACT_ATOMS: atom_id res chain seq x y z
N MET A 1 -3.35 -0.97 20.50
CA MET A 1 -2.66 0.27 20.07
C MET A 1 -3.68 1.10 19.32
N ASN A 2 -3.94 2.37 19.67
CA ASN A 2 -4.93 3.18 18.93
C ASN A 2 -4.49 3.31 17.48
N ASP A 3 -5.41 3.17 16.52
CA ASP A 3 -5.11 3.21 15.07
C ASP A 3 -4.28 4.43 14.66
N GLY A 4 -4.55 5.59 15.27
CA GLY A 4 -3.78 6.82 15.02
C GLY A 4 -2.32 6.75 15.50
N ARG A 5 -2.03 6.05 16.60
CA ARG A 5 -0.66 5.88 17.11
C ARG A 5 0.15 4.97 16.20
N PHE A 6 -0.48 3.94 15.63
CA PHE A 6 0.18 3.06 14.67
C PHE A 6 0.47 3.78 13.34
N LEU A 7 -0.51 4.55 12.83
CA LEU A 7 -0.32 5.36 11.62
C LEU A 7 0.82 6.38 11.80
N ALA A 8 0.86 7.06 12.95
CA ALA A 8 1.92 8.02 13.25
C ALA A 8 3.31 7.35 13.34
N PHE A 9 3.38 6.17 13.96
CA PHE A 9 4.62 5.39 14.02
C PHE A 9 5.10 5.00 12.62
N LEU A 10 4.23 4.46 11.77
CA LEU A 10 4.57 4.09 10.40
C LEU A 10 4.97 5.31 9.57
N PHE A 11 4.24 6.41 9.69
CA PHE A 11 4.60 7.68 9.06
C PHE A 11 6.03 8.09 9.43
N MET A 12 6.36 8.13 10.72
CA MET A 12 7.70 8.51 11.20
C MET A 12 8.78 7.55 10.71
N PHE A 13 8.49 6.24 10.69
CA PHE A 13 9.43 5.23 10.21
C PHE A 13 9.76 5.41 8.72
N PHE A 14 8.73 5.53 7.88
CA PHE A 14 8.93 5.80 6.45
C PHE A 14 9.61 7.16 6.22
N PHE A 15 9.18 8.19 6.94
CA PHE A 15 9.73 9.53 6.81
C PHE A 15 11.23 9.57 7.13
N ALA A 16 11.65 8.97 8.25
CA ALA A 16 13.05 8.84 8.60
C ALA A 16 13.84 8.06 7.54
N GLY A 17 13.29 6.95 7.04
CA GLY A 17 13.91 6.18 5.96
C GLY A 17 14.12 6.98 4.67
N TYR A 18 13.12 7.75 4.25
CA TYR A 18 13.24 8.62 3.08
C TYR A 18 14.23 9.76 3.31
N ILE A 19 14.28 10.36 4.51
CA ILE A 19 15.29 11.39 4.80
C ILE A 19 16.69 10.80 4.63
N VAL A 20 16.96 9.64 5.23
CA VAL A 20 18.28 9.00 5.16
C VAL A 20 18.68 8.73 3.71
N TYR A 21 17.77 8.17 2.91
CA TYR A 21 18.05 7.84 1.51
C TYR A 21 18.16 9.08 0.59
N LEU A 22 17.22 10.03 0.70
CA LEU A 22 17.14 11.16 -0.22
C LEU A 22 18.20 12.24 0.04
N ASN A 23 18.77 12.28 1.23
CA ASN A 23 19.83 13.22 1.58
C ASN A 23 21.14 12.96 0.80
N GLU A 24 21.27 11.82 0.12
CA GLU A 24 22.38 11.54 -0.81
C GLU A 24 22.21 12.26 -2.16
N PHE A 25 20.98 12.67 -2.50
CA PHE A 25 20.63 13.21 -3.82
C PHE A 25 20.24 14.69 -3.81
N TYR A 26 19.75 15.18 -2.67
CA TYR A 26 19.13 16.49 -2.55
C TYR A 26 19.69 17.30 -1.39
N SER A 27 19.50 18.62 -1.42
CA SER A 27 19.78 19.47 -0.25
C SER A 27 18.88 19.09 0.94
N THR A 28 19.22 19.55 2.15
CA THR A 28 18.42 19.24 3.35
C THR A 28 16.96 19.68 3.22
N THR A 29 16.71 20.89 2.69
CA THR A 29 15.34 21.41 2.52
C THR A 29 14.56 20.60 1.49
N GLU A 30 15.18 20.28 0.35
CA GLU A 30 14.56 19.44 -0.68
C GLU A 30 14.30 18.02 -0.19
N THR A 31 15.22 17.46 0.59
CA THR A 31 15.08 16.14 1.22
C THR A 31 13.85 16.08 2.11
N LEU A 32 13.66 17.07 2.99
CA LEU A 32 12.48 17.12 3.87
C LEU A 32 11.18 17.21 3.07
N PHE A 33 11.17 18.04 2.02
CA PHE A 33 10.02 18.18 1.13
C PHE A 33 9.72 16.87 0.39
N MET A 34 10.73 16.28 -0.28
CA MET A 34 10.59 15.06 -1.06
C MET A 34 10.26 13.85 -0.19
N ALA A 35 10.83 13.74 1.01
CA ALA A 35 10.46 12.71 1.97
C ALA A 35 8.99 12.84 2.40
N THR A 36 8.51 14.07 2.63
CA THR A 36 7.10 14.30 2.97
C THR A 36 6.19 13.84 1.82
N VAL A 37 6.52 14.26 0.59
CA VAL A 37 5.78 13.87 -0.61
C VAL A 37 5.80 12.35 -0.79
N ALA A 38 6.96 11.71 -0.66
CA ALA A 38 7.09 10.26 -0.81
C ALA A 38 6.24 9.50 0.20
N VAL A 39 6.26 9.86 1.48
CA VAL A 39 5.43 9.21 2.52
C VAL A 39 3.94 9.41 2.25
N VAL A 40 3.53 10.59 1.80
CA VAL A 40 2.13 10.83 1.43
C VAL A 40 1.71 9.89 0.30
N LEU A 41 2.52 9.80 -0.77
CA LEU A 41 2.19 9.03 -1.96
C LEU A 41 2.29 7.51 -1.75
N VAL A 42 3.29 7.03 -1.01
CA VAL A 42 3.54 5.60 -0.74
C VAL A 42 2.66 5.05 0.38
N TYR A 43 2.28 5.86 1.37
CA TYR A 43 1.60 5.35 2.56
C TYR A 43 0.22 5.95 2.77
N LEU A 44 0.12 7.27 2.92
CA LEU A 44 -1.14 7.90 3.33
C LEU A 44 -2.24 7.76 2.27
N ILE A 45 -1.90 7.95 0.99
CA ILE A 45 -2.87 7.80 -0.11
C ILE A 45 -3.34 6.35 -0.24
N PRO A 46 -2.49 5.32 -0.31
CA PRO A 46 -2.93 3.92 -0.31
C PRO A 46 -3.86 3.58 0.86
N VAL A 47 -3.52 3.99 2.08
CA VAL A 47 -4.39 3.77 3.26
C VAL A 47 -5.74 4.47 3.09
N ALA A 48 -5.75 5.70 2.59
CA ALA A 48 -6.98 6.44 2.33
C ALA A 48 -7.82 5.77 1.23
N LEU A 49 -7.20 5.32 0.14
CA LEU A 49 -7.86 4.62 -0.96
C LEU A 49 -8.56 3.36 -0.45
N VAL A 50 -7.87 2.52 0.33
CA VAL A 50 -8.47 1.32 0.92
C VAL A 50 -9.70 1.67 1.74
N LYS A 51 -9.59 2.66 2.64
CA LYS A 51 -10.71 3.11 3.49
C LYS A 51 -11.89 3.67 2.69
N ILE A 52 -11.62 4.47 1.66
CA ILE A 52 -12.65 5.04 0.78
C ILE A 52 -13.38 3.93 0.02
N ILE A 53 -12.64 2.97 -0.53
CA ILE A 53 -13.24 1.84 -1.28
C ILE A 53 -14.08 0.97 -0.35
N GLN A 54 -13.60 0.67 0.86
CA GLN A 54 -14.40 -0.05 1.86
C GLN A 54 -15.64 0.75 2.31
N GLY A 55 -15.52 2.07 2.48
CA GLY A 55 -16.65 2.94 2.82
C GLY A 55 -17.75 2.99 1.76
N LYS A 56 -17.43 2.61 0.51
CA LYS A 56 -18.39 2.44 -0.59
C LYS A 56 -19.04 1.05 -0.65
N GLY A 57 -18.77 0.17 0.32
CA GLY A 57 -19.34 -1.18 0.39
C GLY A 57 -18.55 -2.24 -0.37
N TYR A 58 -17.37 -1.91 -0.92
CA TYR A 58 -16.50 -2.90 -1.55
C TYR A 58 -15.66 -3.67 -0.53
N THR A 59 -15.14 -4.82 -0.97
CA THR A 59 -14.34 -5.70 -0.10
C THR A 59 -12.95 -5.11 0.18
N LEU A 60 -12.31 -5.56 1.27
CA LEU A 60 -10.92 -5.21 1.57
C LEU A 60 -9.98 -5.55 0.40
N VAL A 61 -10.19 -6.70 -0.25
CA VAL A 61 -9.39 -7.14 -1.42
C VAL A 61 -9.51 -6.12 -2.56
N SER A 62 -10.71 -5.63 -2.84
CA SER A 62 -10.93 -4.58 -3.84
C SER A 62 -10.20 -3.28 -3.47
N GLY A 63 -10.21 -2.90 -2.18
CA GLY A 63 -9.47 -1.73 -1.69
C GLY A 63 -7.96 -1.87 -1.88
N ILE A 64 -7.39 -3.00 -1.48
CA ILE A 64 -5.96 -3.29 -1.64
C ILE A 64 -5.58 -3.34 -3.12
N PHE A 65 -6.42 -3.91 -3.98
CA PHE A 65 -6.19 -3.94 -5.42
C PHE A 65 -6.11 -2.53 -6.03
N VAL A 66 -7.01 -1.62 -5.64
CA VAL A 66 -6.96 -0.22 -6.09
C VAL A 66 -5.70 0.49 -5.59
N ALA A 67 -5.32 0.28 -4.33
CA ALA A 67 -4.07 0.82 -3.78
C ALA A 67 -2.83 0.27 -4.52
N THR A 68 -2.83 -1.01 -4.87
CA THR A 68 -1.78 -1.66 -5.66
C THR A 68 -1.63 -1.01 -7.04
N ILE A 69 -2.74 -0.73 -7.73
CA ILE A 69 -2.72 -0.03 -9.03
C ILE A 69 -2.11 1.37 -8.87
N TRP A 70 -2.48 2.07 -7.81
CA TRP A 70 -1.92 3.39 -7.50
C TRP A 70 -0.40 3.32 -7.33
N GLU A 71 0.11 2.36 -6.55
CA GLU A 71 1.54 2.18 -6.28
C GLU A 71 2.33 1.90 -7.57
N PHE A 72 1.85 1.00 -8.43
CA PHE A 72 2.50 0.77 -9.74
C PHE A 72 2.46 2.01 -10.65
N SER A 73 1.35 2.74 -10.64
CA SER A 73 1.22 3.98 -11.42
C SER A 73 2.20 5.05 -10.95
N MET A 74 2.36 5.19 -9.62
CA MET A 74 3.33 6.10 -9.02
C MET A 74 4.77 5.63 -9.28
N ALA A 75 5.05 4.33 -9.27
CA ALA A 75 6.37 3.80 -9.63
C ALA A 75 6.75 4.17 -11.07
N ALA A 76 5.83 4.01 -12.02
CA ALA A 76 6.05 4.39 -13.41
C ALA A 76 6.28 5.90 -13.56
N LEU A 77 5.43 6.71 -12.92
CA LEU A 77 5.55 8.18 -12.95
C LEU A 77 6.85 8.65 -12.31
N ALA A 78 7.18 8.15 -11.11
CA ALA A 78 8.40 8.47 -10.39
C ALA A 78 9.65 8.11 -11.21
N ARG A 79 9.62 6.97 -11.91
CA ARG A 79 10.70 6.56 -12.81
C ARG A 79 10.86 7.51 -13.99
N VAL A 80 9.75 7.93 -14.62
CA VAL A 80 9.77 8.91 -15.72
C VAL A 80 10.33 10.26 -15.25
N LEU A 81 10.02 10.67 -14.03
CA LEU A 81 10.53 11.89 -13.41
C LEU A 81 11.94 11.74 -12.81
N ALA A 82 12.59 10.58 -12.99
CA ALA A 82 13.88 10.25 -12.41
C ALA A 82 13.96 10.44 -10.89
N PHE A 83 12.85 10.24 -10.18
CA PHE A 83 12.83 10.32 -8.72
C PHE A 83 13.65 9.16 -8.12
N PRO A 84 14.68 9.42 -7.28
CA PRO A 84 15.63 8.40 -6.83
C PRO A 84 14.99 7.21 -6.09
N ALA A 85 13.87 7.42 -5.40
CA ALA A 85 13.21 6.38 -4.62
C ALA A 85 12.02 5.73 -5.36
N TRP A 86 11.98 5.79 -6.69
CA TRP A 86 10.89 5.20 -7.49
C TRP A 86 10.69 3.70 -7.19
N GLU A 87 11.76 2.96 -6.84
CA GLU A 87 11.70 1.54 -6.49
C GLU A 87 10.85 1.25 -5.25
N SER A 88 10.75 2.20 -4.31
CA SER A 88 9.92 2.02 -3.12
C SER A 88 8.43 1.86 -3.47
N PHE A 89 7.95 2.60 -4.47
CA PHE A 89 6.59 2.46 -5.00
C PHE A 89 6.40 1.11 -5.70
N LEU A 90 7.41 0.65 -6.45
CA LEU A 90 7.36 -0.64 -7.12
C LEU A 90 7.25 -1.78 -6.11
N LEU A 91 8.09 -1.76 -5.07
CA LEU A 91 8.10 -2.76 -4.01
C LEU A 91 6.80 -2.74 -3.20
N ALA A 92 6.24 -1.56 -2.93
CA ALA A 92 4.92 -1.43 -2.33
C ALA A 92 3.85 -2.12 -3.19
N GLY A 93 3.83 -1.83 -4.49
CA GLY A 93 2.92 -2.46 -5.46
C GLY A 93 3.06 -3.98 -5.52
N VAL A 94 4.29 -4.51 -5.50
CA VAL A 94 4.53 -5.96 -5.41
C VAL A 94 3.96 -6.54 -4.12
N GLY A 95 4.18 -5.88 -2.98
CA GLY A 95 3.61 -6.29 -1.69
C GLY A 95 2.09 -6.28 -1.70
N GLY A 96 1.47 -5.26 -2.27
CA GLY A 96 0.02 -5.16 -2.46
C GLY A 96 -0.54 -6.27 -3.36
N ALA A 97 0.13 -6.57 -4.47
CA ALA A 97 -0.26 -7.65 -5.38
C ALA A 97 -0.20 -9.03 -4.71
N LEU A 98 0.89 -9.32 -3.99
CA LEU A 98 1.04 -10.57 -3.23
C LEU A 98 -0.05 -10.70 -2.14
N THR A 99 -0.32 -9.61 -1.42
CA THR A 99 -1.37 -9.58 -0.40
C THR A 99 -2.75 -9.83 -1.00
N THR A 100 -3.05 -9.20 -2.14
CA THR A 100 -4.30 -9.39 -2.87
C THR A 100 -4.48 -10.84 -3.30
N ALA A 101 -3.44 -11.43 -3.92
CA ALA A 101 -3.46 -12.82 -4.37
C ALA A 101 -3.66 -13.80 -3.20
N PHE A 102 -2.94 -13.59 -2.09
CA PHE A 102 -3.08 -14.41 -0.90
C PHE A 102 -4.49 -14.35 -0.30
N LEU A 103 -5.04 -13.15 -0.14
CA LEU A 103 -6.39 -12.98 0.42
C LEU A 103 -7.48 -13.57 -0.49
N ALA A 104 -7.33 -13.44 -1.81
CA ALA A 104 -8.23 -14.06 -2.77
C ALA A 104 -8.19 -15.59 -2.69
N PHE A 105 -6.99 -16.18 -2.60
CA PHE A 105 -6.80 -17.62 -2.45
C PHE A 105 -7.45 -18.15 -1.15
N VAL A 106 -7.20 -17.47 -0.01
CA VAL A 106 -7.80 -17.84 1.28
C VAL A 106 -9.33 -17.77 1.23
N ARG A 107 -9.90 -16.79 0.54
CA ARG A 107 -11.35 -16.65 0.39
C ARG A 107 -11.96 -17.80 -0.41
N GLN A 108 -11.37 -18.15 -1.56
CA GLN A 108 -11.83 -19.28 -2.37
C GLN A 108 -11.80 -20.61 -1.58
N GLY A 109 -10.77 -20.82 -0.76
CA GLY A 109 -10.68 -22.01 0.09
C GLY A 109 -11.81 -22.08 1.14
N LYS A 110 -12.25 -20.94 1.68
CA LYS A 110 -13.39 -20.89 2.61
C LYS A 110 -14.73 -21.14 1.92
N GLU A 111 -14.93 -20.56 0.74
CA GLU A 111 -16.17 -20.75 -0.04
C GLU A 111 -16.36 -22.24 -0.39
N LYS A 112 -15.32 -22.90 -0.94
CA LYS A 112 -15.36 -24.34 -1.25
C LYS A 112 -15.62 -25.22 -0.02
N ARG A 113 -15.05 -24.87 1.14
CA ARG A 113 -15.26 -25.64 2.37
C ARG A 113 -16.71 -25.53 2.86
N ASN A 114 -17.34 -24.37 2.68
CA ASN A 114 -18.73 -24.17 3.06
C ASN A 114 -19.68 -24.91 2.11
N GLU A 115 -19.41 -24.91 0.80
CA GLU A 115 -20.19 -25.67 -0.19
C GLU A 115 -20.20 -27.18 0.15
N ASN A 116 -19.03 -27.77 0.39
CA ASN A 116 -18.91 -29.18 0.76
C ASN A 116 -19.61 -29.52 2.09
N ALA A 117 -19.69 -28.57 3.03
CA ALA A 117 -20.36 -28.77 4.30
C ALA A 117 -21.90 -28.75 4.17
N VAL A 118 -22.43 -27.96 3.23
CA VAL A 118 -23.86 -27.94 2.91
C VAL A 118 -24.26 -29.22 2.18
N GLU A 119 -23.46 -29.69 1.22
CA GLU A 119 -23.70 -30.96 0.52
C GLU A 119 -23.67 -32.17 1.46
N ALA A 120 -22.83 -32.17 2.49
CA ALA A 120 -22.77 -33.25 3.48
C ALA A 120 -23.99 -33.31 4.44
N GLN A 121 -24.85 -32.28 4.44
CA GLN A 121 -26.05 -32.18 5.28
C GLN A 121 -27.36 -32.45 4.53
N THR A 122 -27.30 -32.62 3.21
CA THR A 122 -28.43 -32.94 2.33
C THR A 122 -28.38 -34.38 1.86
#